data_AF-M3G2W2-F1
#
_entry.id   AF-M3G2W2-F1
#
_cell.length_a   1.000
_cell.length_b   1.000
_cell.length_c   1.000
_cell.angle_alpha   90.00
_cell.angle_beta   90.00
_cell.angle_gamma   90.00
#
_symmetry.space_group_name_H-M   'P 1'
#
loop_
_entity.id
_entity.type
_entity.pdbx_description
1 polymer ?
#
loop_
_entity_poly.entity_id
_entity_poly.type
_entity_poly.pdbx_seq_one_letter_code
_entity_poly.pdbx_strand_id
1 'polypeptide(L)' 'MTPKQKLHQLKEESNRRQLRSFSKPLKRQIVLDIETKVTTIAEVSREYSVTRNSIYKWIYSYSKNRKKE' A
#
# COMPACT_ATOMS: atom_id res chain seq x y z
N MET A 1 6.69 -26.24 -21.35
CA MET A 1 6.93 -24.80 -21.09
C MET A 1 8.09 -24.70 -20.11
N THR A 2 9.17 -23.99 -20.47
CA THR A 2 10.33 -23.90 -19.57
C THR A 2 10.01 -23.02 -18.35
N PRO A 3 10.61 -23.26 -17.17
CA PRO A 3 10.38 -22.44 -15.98
C PRO A 3 10.59 -20.93 -16.21
N LYS A 4 11.54 -20.57 -17.09
CA LYS A 4 11.81 -19.18 -17.50
C LYS A 4 10.63 -18.54 -18.25
N GLN A 5 9.96 -19.28 -19.13
CA GLN A 5 8.81 -18.78 -19.88
C GLN A 5 7.59 -18.54 -18.98
N LYS A 6 7.37 -19.42 -17.99
CA LYS A 6 6.28 -19.27 -17.02
C LYS A 6 6.49 -18.07 -16.08
N LEU A 7 7.74 -17.81 -15.67
CA LEU A 7 8.07 -16.63 -14.86
C LEU A 7 7.86 -15.32 -15.62
N HIS A 8 8.24 -15.28 -16.89
CA HIS A 8 8.04 -14.10 -17.74
C HIS A 8 6.55 -13.78 -17.91
N GLN A 9 5.72 -14.79 -18.15
CA GLN A 9 4.28 -14.62 -18.30
C GLN A 9 3.61 -14.13 -17.01
N LEU A 10 3.99 -14.67 -15.84
CA LEU A 10 3.51 -14.19 -14.54
C LEU A 10 3.94 -12.74 -14.26
N LYS A 11 5.14 -12.34 -14.71
CA LYS A 11 5.64 -10.97 -14.55
C LYS A 11 4.89 -9.98 -15.46
N GLU A 12 4.61 -10.35 -16.70
CA GLU A 12 3.79 -9.56 -17.62
C GLU A 12 2.35 -9.38 -17.11
N GLU A 13 1.77 -10.45 -16.55
CA GLU A 13 0.42 -10.42 -15.97
C GLU A 13 0.33 -9.62 -14.67
N SER A 14 1.40 -9.62 -13.87
CA SER A 14 1.51 -8.75 -12.68
C SER A 14 1.86 -7.30 -13.03
N ASN A 15 2.51 -7.04 -14.17
CA ASN A 15 2.72 -5.68 -14.70
C ASN A 15 1.41 -5.08 -15.24
N ARG A 16 0.54 -5.92 -15.83
CA ARG A 16 -0.84 -5.54 -16.21
C ARG A 16 -1.73 -5.17 -15.02
N ARG A 17 -1.47 -5.74 -13.84
CA ARG A 17 -1.97 -5.19 -12.57
C ARG A 17 -1.14 -3.96 -12.25
N GLN A 18 -1.44 -2.86 -12.93
CA GLN A 18 -0.77 -1.58 -12.77
C GLN A 18 -0.41 -1.38 -11.30
N LEU A 19 0.89 -1.21 -11.03
CA LEU A 19 1.39 -0.84 -9.72
C LEU A 19 0.66 0.43 -9.30
N ARG A 20 -0.42 0.28 -8.51
CA ARG A 20 -1.21 1.42 -8.03
C ARG A 20 -0.29 2.26 -7.16
N SER A 21 0.31 3.27 -7.77
CA SER A 21 1.21 4.19 -7.09
C SER A 21 0.35 5.27 -6.46
N PHE A 22 0.05 5.11 -5.18
CA PHE A 22 -0.64 6.14 -4.43
C PHE A 22 0.30 7.34 -4.21
N SER A 23 -0.22 8.54 -4.43
CA SER A 23 0.52 9.78 -4.22
C SER A 23 0.90 9.94 -2.75
N LYS A 24 2.04 10.59 -2.48
CA LYS A 24 2.48 10.90 -1.11
C LYS A 24 1.43 11.64 -0.26
N PRO A 25 0.72 12.68 -0.77
CA PRO A 25 -0.30 13.36 0.03
C PRO A 25 -1.47 12.44 0.40
N LEU A 26 -1.93 11.61 -0.53
CA LEU A 26 -3.03 10.68 -0.26
C LEU A 26 -2.65 9.65 0.82
N LYS A 27 -1.44 9.09 0.76
CA LYS A 27 -0.92 8.18 1.79
C LYS A 27 -0.89 8.86 3.17
N ARG A 28 -0.48 10.13 3.25
CA ARG A 28 -0.45 10.90 4.50
C ARG A 28 -1.84 11.15 5.05
N GLN A 29 -2.80 11.50 4.19
CA GLN A 29 -4.18 11.71 4.60
C GLN A 29 -4.78 10.42 5.19
N ILE A 30 -4.64 9.30 4.48
CA ILE A 30 -5.09 7.98 4.97
C ILE A 30 -4.47 7.63 6.32
N VAL A 31 -3.17 7.88 6.51
CA VAL A 31 -2.50 7.62 7.80
C VAL A 31 -3.07 8.52 8.91
N LEU A 32 -3.30 9.81 8.63
CA LEU A 32 -3.90 10.74 9.59
C LEU A 32 -5.32 10.31 9.99
N ASP A 33 -6.14 9.88 9.02
CA ASP A 33 -7.51 9.42 9.25
C ASP A 33 -7.53 8.13 10.09
N ILE A 34 -6.54 7.26 9.92
CA ILE A 34 -6.35 6.07 10.76
C ILE A 34 -5.91 6.45 12.18
N GLU A 35 -4.95 7.38 12.33
CA GLU A 35 -4.45 7.85 13.63
C GLU A 35 -5.54 8.57 14.44
N THR A 36 -6.38 9.35 13.76
CA THR A 36 -7.54 10.05 14.35
C THR A 36 -8.76 9.15 14.54
N LYS A 37 -8.66 7.86 14.20
CA LYS A 37 -9.73 6.85 14.30
C LYS A 37 -10.98 7.18 13.48
N VAL A 38 -10.84 7.99 12.42
CA VAL A 38 -11.91 8.26 11.46
C VAL A 38 -12.15 7.05 10.56
N THR A 39 -11.09 6.33 10.20
CA THR A 39 -11.16 5.10 9.41
C THR A 39 -10.31 3.99 10.01
N THR A 40 -10.63 2.74 9.72
CA THR A 40 -9.81 1.60 10.11
C THR A 40 -8.95 1.08 8.96
N ILE A 41 -7.84 0.41 9.31
CA ILE A 41 -6.97 -0.28 8.35
C ILE A 41 -7.76 -1.27 7.49
N ALA A 42 -8.79 -1.92 8.05
CA ALA A 42 -9.63 -2.88 7.34
C ALA A 42 -10.51 -2.20 6.28
N GLU A 43 -11.12 -1.06 6.61
CA GLU A 43 -11.91 -0.26 5.67
C GLU A 43 -11.04 0.28 4.54
N VAL A 44 -9.90 0.90 4.88
CA VAL A 44 -8.93 1.40 3.89
C VAL A 44 -8.44 0.29 2.97
N SER A 45 -8.22 -0.91 3.52
CA SER A 45 -7.79 -2.08 2.75
C SER A 45 -8.84 -2.51 1.73
N ARG A 46 -10.13 -2.46 2.09
CA ARG A 46 -11.25 -2.78 1.20
C ARG A 46 -11.47 -1.69 0.16
N GLU A 47 -11.57 -0.43 0.59
CA GLU A 47 -11.90 0.73 -0.24
C GLU A 47 -10.86 0.94 -1.34
N TYR A 48 -9.58 1.02 -0.95
CA TYR A 48 -8.50 1.29 -1.90
C TYR A 48 -7.90 0.02 -2.52
N SER A 49 -8.42 -1.16 -2.15
CA SER A 49 -7.86 -2.48 -2.47
C SER A 49 -6.37 -2.59 -2.13
N VAL A 50 -5.96 -2.02 -1.00
CA VAL A 50 -4.56 -1.99 -0.55
C VAL A 50 -4.36 -3.10 0.46
N THR A 51 -3.21 -3.79 0.42
CA THR A 51 -2.89 -4.79 1.43
C THR A 51 -2.62 -4.13 2.77
N ARG A 52 -3.07 -4.76 3.87
CA ARG A 52 -2.81 -4.28 5.24
C ARG A 52 -1.32 -4.03 5.48
N ASN A 53 -0.44 -4.88 4.94
CA ASN A 53 1.01 -4.71 5.03
C ASN A 53 1.51 -3.38 4.44
N SER A 54 0.98 -2.96 3.29
CA SER A 54 1.31 -1.65 2.70
C SER A 54 0.82 -0.50 3.57
N ILE A 55 -0.37 -0.63 4.17
CA ILE A 55 -0.93 0.38 5.08
C ILE A 55 -0.06 0.51 6.33
N TYR A 56 0.36 -0.61 6.95
CA TYR A 56 1.29 -0.58 8.08
C TYR A 56 2.63 0.09 7.73
N LYS A 57 3.16 -0.16 6.53
CA LYS A 57 4.36 0.55 6.03
C LYS A 57 4.11 2.05 5.90
N TRP A 58 2.94 2.47 5.42
CA TRP A 58 2.59 3.90 5.34
C TRP A 58 2.50 4.52 6.72
N ILE A 59 1.83 3.87 7.68
CA ILE A 59 1.77 4.33 9.07
C ILE A 59 3.19 4.48 9.62
N TYR A 60 4.05 3.47 9.45
CA TYR A 60 5.44 3.56 9.89
C TYR A 60 6.23 4.70 9.21
N SER A 61 6.01 4.94 7.91
CA SER A 61 6.72 5.97 7.14
C SER A 61 6.19 7.39 7.34
N TYR A 62 4.90 7.56 7.64
CA TYR A 62 4.23 8.86 7.66
C TYR A 62 3.65 9.25 9.03
N SER A 63 3.59 8.34 10.00
CA SER A 63 3.18 8.66 11.37
C SER A 63 4.11 9.73 11.94
N LYS A 64 3.50 10.75 12.54
CA LYS A 64 4.20 11.87 13.17
C LYS A 64 5.01 11.46 14.42
N ASN A 65 4.84 10.23 14.90
CA ASN A 65 5.49 9.73 16.12
C ASN A 65 6.94 9.26 15.94
N ARG A 66 7.58 9.47 14.77
CA ARG A 66 9.04 9.42 14.74
C ARG A 66 9.58 10.66 15.45
N LYS A 67 9.87 10.52 16.75
CA LYS A 67 10.88 11.36 17.40
C LYS A 67 12.08 11.38 16.47
N LYS A 68 12.40 12.54 15.90
CA LYS A 68 13.71 12.81 15.33
C LYS A 68 14.69 12.56 16.48
N GLU A 69 15.56 11.59 16.29
CA GLU A 69 16.84 11.56 17.01
C GLU A 69 17.69 12.74 16.50
#